data_AF-A0A1H5JU28-F1
#
_entry.id   AF-A0A1H5JU28-F1
#
_cell.length_a   1.000
_cell.length_b   1.000
_cell.length_c   1.000
_cell.angle_alpha   90.00
_cell.angle_beta   90.00
_cell.angle_gamma   90.00
#
_symmetry.space_group_name_H-M   'P 1'
#
loop_
_entity.id
_entity.type
_entity.pdbx_description
1 polymer ?
#
loop_
_entity_poly.entity_id
_entity_poly.type
_entity_poly.pdbx_seq_one_letter_code
_entity_poly.pdbx_strand_id
1 'polypeptide(L)'
;MNDQRLAIILLAVVGIATTFMPWVKIPVIGYEMGTQYGGWITLGLFLVIFILGFIGDRGNVLSGMRLYGIIFLSLVAAVMGIWNIVDLDGLVVTVEYGLYLMTLTAVVIPLVAFIVGKGKTAGVSKRSDDYSYDAEVEKQGSPD
;
A
#
# COMPACT_ATOMS: atom_id res chain seq x y z
N MET A 1 -7.91 -14.53 0.41
CA MET A 1 -6.73 -13.63 0.29
C MET A 1 -6.56 -12.94 1.62
N ASN A 2 -5.34 -12.73 2.10
CA ASN A 2 -5.13 -11.99 3.34
C ASN A 2 -5.64 -10.54 3.20
N ASP A 3 -6.38 -10.05 4.20
CA ASP A 3 -6.92 -8.68 4.26
C ASP A 3 -5.85 -7.60 4.04
N GLN A 4 -4.64 -7.75 4.59
CA GLN A 4 -3.53 -6.80 4.36
C GLN A 4 -3.19 -6.70 2.87
N ARG A 5 -3.06 -7.85 2.21
CA ARG A 5 -2.68 -7.97 0.80
C ARG A 5 -3.79 -7.44 -0.11
N LEU A 6 -5.03 -7.75 0.23
CA LEU A 6 -6.21 -7.24 -0.47
C LEU A 6 -6.30 -5.72 -0.36
N ALA A 7 -6.12 -5.16 0.82
CA ALA A 7 -6.13 -3.72 1.03
C ALA A 7 -5.01 -3.02 0.24
N ILE A 8 -3.79 -3.56 0.26
CA ILE A 8 -2.67 -3.03 -0.54
C ILE A 8 -2.98 -3.07 -2.04
N ILE A 9 -3.53 -4.18 -2.54
CA ILE A 9 -3.93 -4.29 -3.96
C ILE A 9 -5.01 -3.28 -4.31
N LEU A 10 -6.05 -3.14 -3.48
CA LEU A 10 -7.12 -2.17 -3.73
C LEU A 10 -6.57 -0.75 -3.76
N LEU A 11 -5.70 -0.40 -2.80
CA LEU A 11 -5.02 0.90 -2.79
C LEU A 11 -4.12 1.08 -4.01
N ALA A 12 -3.43 0.03 -4.48
CA ALA A 12 -2.64 0.11 -5.70
C ALA A 12 -3.51 0.37 -6.93
N VAL A 13 -4.69 -0.28 -7.03
CA VAL A 13 -5.67 -0.02 -8.10
C VAL A 13 -6.19 1.41 -8.02
N VAL A 14 -6.51 1.90 -6.82
CA VAL A 14 -6.91 3.31 -6.61
C VAL A 14 -5.78 4.24 -7.06
N GLY A 15 -4.52 3.96 -6.67
CA GLY A 15 -3.35 4.71 -7.11
C GLY A 15 -3.23 4.75 -8.63
N ILE A 16 -3.38 3.61 -9.32
CA ILE A 16 -3.40 3.54 -10.79
C ILE A 16 -4.57 4.36 -11.35
N ALA A 17 -5.77 4.29 -10.78
CA ALA A 17 -6.90 5.08 -11.27
C ALA A 17 -6.65 6.59 -11.13
N THR A 18 -6.02 7.01 -10.04
CA THR A 18 -5.71 8.43 -9.78
C THR A 18 -4.66 9.02 -10.73
N THR A 19 -3.81 8.21 -11.37
CA THR A 19 -2.85 8.72 -12.38
C THR A 19 -3.53 9.13 -13.68
N PHE A 20 -4.72 8.58 -13.97
CA PHE A 20 -5.54 8.96 -15.12
C PHE A 20 -6.50 10.13 -14.81
N MET A 21 -6.56 10.57 -13.55
CA MET A 21 -7.38 11.73 -13.18
C MET A 21 -6.67 13.05 -13.54
N PRO A 22 -7.43 14.16 -13.64
CA PRO A 22 -6.84 15.49 -13.75
C PRO A 22 -5.95 15.78 -12.54
N TRP A 23 -4.69 16.12 -12.79
CA TRP A 23 -3.74 16.50 -11.75
C TRP A 23 -3.65 17.99 -11.61
N VAL A 24 -3.79 18.70 -12.72
CA VAL A 24 -3.68 20.15 -12.76
C VAL A 24 -4.69 20.75 -13.72
N LYS A 25 -5.07 21.98 -13.41
CA LYS A 25 -5.87 22.83 -14.28
C LYS A 25 -5.10 24.09 -14.62
N ILE A 26 -4.88 24.27 -15.90
CA ILE A 26 -4.20 25.44 -16.46
C ILE A 26 -5.29 26.42 -16.93
N PRO A 27 -5.22 27.72 -16.58
CA PRO A 27 -6.29 28.70 -16.86
C PRO A 27 -6.71 28.83 -18.33
N VAL A 28 -5.80 28.55 -19.27
CA VAL A 28 -6.04 28.68 -20.72
C VAL A 28 -6.23 27.34 -21.42
N ILE A 29 -5.50 26.30 -20.99
CA ILE A 29 -5.47 24.99 -21.66
C ILE A 29 -6.58 24.07 -21.13
N GLY A 30 -6.99 24.25 -19.87
CA GLY A 30 -7.99 23.40 -19.21
C GLY A 30 -7.35 22.34 -18.31
N TYR A 31 -8.00 21.18 -18.22
CA TYR A 31 -7.59 20.08 -17.35
C TYR A 31 -6.54 19.20 -18.03
N GLU A 32 -5.41 19.00 -17.37
CA GLU A 32 -4.38 18.07 -17.82
C GLU A 32 -4.39 16.82 -16.95
N MET A 33 -4.40 15.67 -17.61
CA MET A 33 -4.36 14.37 -16.93
C MET A 33 -2.98 14.12 -16.34
N GLY A 34 -2.94 13.37 -15.24
CA GLY A 34 -1.68 13.00 -14.59
C GLY A 34 -0.69 12.33 -15.54
N THR A 35 -1.15 11.44 -16.43
CA THR A 35 -0.30 10.79 -17.43
C THR A 35 0.37 11.77 -18.41
N GLN A 36 -0.28 12.89 -18.75
CA GLN A 36 0.30 13.93 -19.60
C GLN A 36 1.32 14.78 -18.83
N TYR A 37 1.12 14.94 -17.52
CA TYR A 37 2.00 15.69 -16.61
C TYR A 37 3.08 14.83 -15.92
N GLY A 38 3.57 13.76 -16.59
CA GLY A 38 4.66 12.91 -16.05
C GLY A 38 4.22 11.78 -15.11
N GLY A 39 2.92 11.57 -14.94
CA GLY A 39 2.34 10.52 -14.08
C GLY A 39 2.62 9.08 -14.52
N TRP A 40 3.26 8.86 -15.68
CA TRP A 40 3.72 7.54 -16.13
C TRP A 40 4.67 6.88 -15.13
N ILE A 41 5.56 7.65 -14.48
CA ILE A 41 6.48 7.13 -13.47
C ILE A 41 5.67 6.58 -12.30
N THR A 42 4.69 7.35 -11.83
CA THR A 42 3.86 6.97 -10.68
C THR A 42 2.91 5.82 -11.00
N LEU A 43 2.42 5.75 -12.24
CA LEU A 43 1.70 4.60 -12.76
C LEU A 43 2.57 3.35 -12.69
N GLY A 44 3.81 3.42 -13.17
CA GLY A 44 4.78 2.33 -13.10
C GLY A 44 5.01 1.87 -11.66
N LEU A 45 5.20 2.81 -10.72
CA LEU A 45 5.39 2.50 -9.29
C LEU A 45 4.18 1.74 -8.71
N PHE A 46 2.97 2.24 -8.90
CA PHE A 46 1.75 1.56 -8.42
C PHE A 46 1.50 0.23 -9.11
N LEU A 47 1.86 0.10 -10.39
CA LEU A 47 1.75 -1.14 -11.13
C LEU A 47 2.71 -2.21 -10.58
N VAL A 48 3.94 -1.83 -10.23
CA VAL A 48 4.88 -2.74 -9.55
C VAL A 48 4.35 -3.14 -8.17
N ILE A 49 3.80 -2.19 -7.40
CA ILE A 49 3.17 -2.49 -6.10
C ILE A 49 2.00 -3.47 -6.27
N PHE A 50 1.15 -3.27 -7.28
CA PHE A 50 0.04 -4.14 -7.60
C PHE A 50 0.52 -5.56 -7.94
N ILE A 51 1.54 -5.69 -8.79
CA ILE A 51 2.14 -6.97 -9.17
C ILE A 51 2.75 -7.67 -7.96
N LEU A 52 3.53 -6.97 -7.13
CA LEU A 52 4.11 -7.52 -5.89
C LEU A 52 3.02 -7.95 -4.91
N GLY A 53 1.90 -7.23 -4.87
CA GLY A 53 0.71 -7.60 -4.12
C GLY A 53 0.03 -8.86 -4.65
N PHE A 54 0.16 -9.21 -5.94
CA PHE A 54 -0.45 -10.41 -6.54
C PHE A 54 0.47 -11.63 -6.61
N ILE A 55 1.78 -11.43 -6.65
CA ILE A 55 2.78 -12.50 -6.72
C ILE A 55 2.96 -13.21 -5.36
N GLY A 56 3.10 -14.53 -5.40
CA GLY A 56 3.34 -15.38 -4.23
C GLY A 56 2.08 -15.91 -3.57
N ASP A 57 2.25 -16.47 -2.37
CA ASP A 57 1.19 -17.13 -1.62
C ASP A 57 0.20 -16.11 -1.03
N ARG A 58 -1.05 -16.18 -1.50
CA ARG A 58 -2.10 -15.19 -1.20
C ARG A 58 -2.76 -15.41 0.16
N GLY A 59 -2.46 -16.53 0.82
CA GLY A 59 -2.96 -16.87 2.15
C GLY A 59 -2.21 -16.18 3.27
N ASN A 60 -0.93 -15.84 3.06
CA ASN A 60 -0.03 -15.34 4.09
C ASN A 60 0.08 -13.80 4.08
N VAL A 61 0.46 -13.23 5.24
CA VAL A 61 0.83 -11.80 5.33
C VAL A 61 2.07 -11.55 4.47
N LEU A 62 2.18 -10.36 3.88
CA LEU A 62 3.43 -10.00 3.22
C LEU A 62 4.48 -9.77 4.30
N SER A 63 5.59 -10.50 4.22
CA SER A 63 6.72 -10.37 5.15
C SER A 63 8.03 -10.27 4.38
N GLY A 64 9.05 -9.74 5.07
CA GLY A 64 10.40 -9.63 4.53
C GLY A 64 10.50 -8.70 3.31
N MET A 65 11.31 -9.11 2.33
CA MET A 65 11.77 -8.25 1.23
C MET A 65 10.63 -7.66 0.38
N ARG A 66 9.52 -8.38 0.21
CA ARG A 66 8.37 -7.89 -0.59
C ARG A 66 7.62 -6.76 0.08
N LEU A 67 7.41 -6.86 1.40
CA LEU A 67 6.76 -5.80 2.17
C LEU A 67 7.62 -4.53 2.16
N TYR A 68 8.93 -4.66 2.39
CA TYR A 68 9.86 -3.54 2.31
C TYR A 68 9.89 -2.93 0.91
N GLY A 69 9.85 -3.75 -0.15
CA GLY A 69 9.77 -3.27 -1.53
C GLY A 69 8.52 -2.45 -1.81
N ILE A 70 7.35 -2.92 -1.36
CA ILE A 70 6.09 -2.17 -1.49
C ILE A 70 6.14 -0.84 -0.74
N ILE A 71 6.62 -0.86 0.51
CA ILE A 71 6.75 0.36 1.32
C ILE A 71 7.68 1.36 0.65
N PHE A 72 8.84 0.89 0.18
CA PHE A 72 9.81 1.74 -0.50
C PHE A 72 9.23 2.37 -1.76
N LEU A 73 8.63 1.56 -2.65
CA LEU A 73 7.99 2.06 -3.88
C LEU A 73 6.87 3.06 -3.58
N SER A 74 6.08 2.80 -2.53
CA SER A 74 5.00 3.67 -2.12
C SER A 74 5.50 5.00 -1.57
N LEU A 75 6.58 4.98 -0.78
CA LEU A 75 7.21 6.20 -0.28
C LEU A 75 7.80 7.04 -1.42
N VAL A 76 8.44 6.40 -2.41
CA VAL A 76 8.92 7.10 -3.61
C VAL A 76 7.75 7.76 -4.35
N ALA A 77 6.62 7.06 -4.52
CA ALA A 77 5.43 7.63 -5.13
C ALA A 77 4.87 8.82 -4.32
N ALA A 78 4.86 8.73 -2.99
CA ALA A 78 4.41 9.82 -2.12
C ALA A 78 5.31 11.06 -2.23
N VAL A 79 6.63 10.88 -2.22
CA VAL A 79 7.61 11.96 -2.39
C VAL A 79 7.42 12.64 -3.75
N MET A 80 7.24 11.86 -4.82
CA MET A 80 6.94 12.40 -6.15
C MET A 80 5.66 13.22 -6.18
N GLY A 81 4.59 12.72 -5.54
CA GLY A 81 3.33 13.45 -5.42
C GLY A 81 3.48 14.80 -4.70
N ILE A 82 4.14 14.78 -3.53
CA ILE A 82 4.42 15.99 -2.73
C ILE A 82 5.29 16.98 -3.52
N TRP A 83 6.33 16.50 -4.20
CA TRP A 83 7.20 17.34 -5.01
C TRP A 83 6.40 18.08 -6.09
N ASN A 84 5.55 17.36 -6.84
CA ASN A 84 4.71 17.98 -7.86
C ASN A 84 3.79 19.05 -7.26
N ILE A 85 3.18 18.79 -6.10
CA ILE A 85 2.32 19.79 -5.43
C ILE A 85 3.11 21.06 -5.12
N VAL A 86 4.31 20.94 -4.56
CA VAL A 86 5.16 22.09 -4.20
C VAL A 86 5.66 22.84 -5.43
N ASP A 87 6.06 22.14 -6.48
CA ASP A 87 6.51 22.73 -7.74
C ASP A 87 5.39 23.52 -8.44
N LEU A 88 4.15 23.03 -8.33
CA LEU A 88 2.96 23.64 -8.92
C LEU A 88 2.43 24.84 -8.12
N ASP A 89 2.65 24.90 -6.80
CA ASP A 89 2.21 25.99 -5.93
C ASP A 89 2.84 27.35 -6.31
N GLY A 90 3.99 27.32 -7.00
CA GLY A 90 4.66 28.51 -7.54
C GLY A 90 4.17 28.96 -8.92
N LEU A 91 3.26 28.22 -9.56
CA LEU A 91 2.80 28.47 -10.93
C LEU A 91 1.35 28.98 -10.94
N VAL A 92 0.93 29.61 -12.05
CA VAL A 92 -0.48 29.99 -12.27
C VAL A 92 -1.29 28.78 -12.71
N VAL A 93 -1.22 27.71 -11.92
CA VAL A 93 -1.82 26.40 -12.19
C VAL A 93 -2.54 25.95 -10.92
N THR A 94 -3.76 25.45 -11.05
CA THR A 94 -4.51 24.91 -9.90
C THR A 94 -4.26 23.42 -9.79
N VAL A 95 -3.84 22.95 -8.62
CA VAL A 95 -3.72 21.52 -8.34
C VAL A 95 -5.11 20.93 -8.17
N GLU A 96 -5.37 19.83 -8.86
CA GLU A 96 -6.66 19.15 -8.87
C GLU A 96 -6.65 17.89 -7.98
N TYR A 97 -7.84 17.36 -7.70
CA TYR A 97 -8.05 16.25 -6.77
C TYR A 97 -7.25 14.98 -7.12
N GLY A 98 -6.94 14.74 -8.40
CA GLY A 98 -6.21 13.55 -8.82
C GLY A 98 -4.82 13.46 -8.18
N LEU A 99 -4.09 14.56 -8.12
CA LEU A 99 -2.74 14.58 -7.53
C LEU A 99 -2.78 14.39 -6.01
N TYR A 100 -3.77 15.00 -5.34
CA TYR A 100 -3.98 14.82 -3.90
C TYR A 100 -4.35 13.37 -3.55
N LEU A 101 -5.30 12.77 -4.28
CA LEU A 101 -5.73 11.40 -4.05
C LEU A 101 -4.59 10.41 -4.29
N MET A 102 -3.83 10.59 -5.37
CA MET A 102 -2.65 9.80 -5.67
C MET A 102 -1.65 9.85 -4.50
N THR A 103 -1.31 11.05 -4.04
CA THR A 103 -0.33 11.28 -2.97
C THR A 103 -0.81 10.66 -1.66
N LEU A 104 -2.08 10.86 -1.31
CA LEU A 104 -2.70 10.28 -0.12
C LEU A 104 -2.67 8.75 -0.18
N THR A 105 -3.00 8.17 -1.32
CA THR A 105 -2.98 6.70 -1.50
C THR A 105 -1.56 6.15 -1.29
N ALA A 106 -0.54 6.82 -1.82
CA ALA A 106 0.86 6.46 -1.64
C ALA A 106 1.32 6.53 -0.17
N VAL A 107 0.77 7.45 0.63
CA VAL A 107 1.05 7.53 2.07
C VAL A 107 0.27 6.49 2.88
N VAL A 108 -0.94 6.12 2.46
CA VAL A 108 -1.79 5.17 3.18
C VAL A 108 -1.30 3.72 3.03
N ILE A 109 -0.77 3.33 1.87
CA ILE A 109 -0.23 1.97 1.63
C ILE A 109 0.78 1.52 2.70
N PRO A 110 1.84 2.28 3.07
CA PRO A 110 2.77 1.84 4.10
C PRO A 110 2.13 1.76 5.49
N LEU A 111 1.15 2.62 5.80
CA LEU A 111 0.39 2.54 7.05
C LEU A 111 -0.42 1.24 7.12
N VAL A 112 -1.12 0.89 6.04
CA VAL A 112 -1.88 -0.37 5.93
C VAL A 112 -0.95 -1.57 5.99
N ALA A 113 0.20 -1.49 5.30
CA ALA A 113 1.21 -2.54 5.33
C ALA A 113 1.73 -2.79 6.76
N PHE A 114 1.92 -1.74 7.57
CA PHE A 114 2.43 -1.88 8.93
C PHE A 114 1.37 -2.28 9.96
N ILE A 115 0.20 -1.63 9.93
CA ILE A 115 -0.86 -1.83 10.94
C ILE A 115 -1.52 -3.20 10.77
N VAL A 116 -1.93 -3.55 9.54
CA VAL A 116 -2.64 -4.80 9.27
C VAL A 116 -1.67 -5.99 9.24
N GLY A 117 -0.39 -5.75 8.92
CA GLY A 117 0.65 -6.77 8.96
C GLY A 117 0.99 -7.28 10.36
N LYS A 118 0.98 -6.42 11.38
CA LYS A 118 1.27 -6.79 12.78
C LYS A 118 0.11 -7.53 13.48
N GLY A 119 -1.13 -7.27 13.09
CA GLY A 119 -2.31 -7.83 13.77
C GLY A 119 -2.43 -9.35 13.70
N LYS A 120 -1.82 -10.00 12.69
CA LYS A 120 -1.98 -11.46 12.47
C LYS A 120 -0.86 -12.31 13.05
N THR A 121 0.35 -11.78 13.21
CA THR A 121 1.47 -12.50 13.84
C THR A 121 1.28 -12.64 15.36
N ALA A 122 0.65 -11.67 16.02
CA ALA A 122 0.37 -11.73 17.46
C ALA A 122 -0.69 -12.78 17.84
N GLY A 123 -1.59 -13.17 16.92
CA GLY A 123 -2.65 -14.15 17.18
C GLY A 123 -2.23 -15.61 16.99
N VAL A 124 -1.21 -15.88 16.18
CA VAL A 124 -0.73 -17.25 15.92
C VAL A 124 0.19 -17.75 17.04
N SER A 125 1.05 -16.89 17.59
CA SER A 125 1.92 -17.24 18.72
C SER A 125 1.13 -17.63 19.97
N LYS A 126 0.04 -16.92 20.30
CA LYS A 126 -0.79 -17.30 21.46
C LYS A 126 -1.51 -18.64 21.30
N ARG A 127 -1.76 -19.09 20.07
CA ARG A 127 -2.55 -20.31 19.81
C ARG A 127 -1.69 -21.58 19.77
N SER A 128 -0.41 -21.48 19.41
CA SER A 128 0.52 -22.63 19.47
C SER A 128 0.92 -22.98 20.89
N ASP A 129 1.06 -21.97 21.74
CA ASP A 129 1.52 -22.17 23.11
C ASP A 129 0.42 -22.86 23.94
N ASP A 130 -0.85 -22.48 23.75
CA ASP A 130 -2.01 -23.07 24.44
C ASP A 130 -2.14 -24.59 24.20
N TYR A 131 -1.99 -25.06 22.96
CA TYR A 131 -2.03 -26.49 22.64
C TYR A 131 -0.84 -27.28 23.20
N SER A 132 0.32 -26.65 23.36
CA SER A 132 1.50 -27.30 23.91
C SER A 132 1.35 -27.55 25.41
N TYR A 133 0.74 -26.62 26.15
CA TYR A 133 0.48 -26.79 27.57
C TYR A 133 -0.60 -27.84 27.84
N ASP A 134 -1.70 -27.82 27.08
CA ASP A 134 -2.78 -28.81 27.25
C ASP A 134 -2.30 -30.25 26.95
N ALA A 135 -1.46 -30.42 25.92
CA ALA A 135 -0.90 -31.74 25.58
C ALA A 135 0.13 -32.26 26.59
N GLU A 136 0.85 -31.39 27.30
CA GLU A 136 1.77 -31.78 28.38
C GLU A 136 1.01 -32.14 29.67
N VAL A 137 -0.05 -31.39 30.00
CA VAL A 137 -0.88 -31.66 31.20
C VAL A 137 -1.66 -32.97 31.06
N GLU A 138 -2.18 -33.28 29.87
CA GLU A 138 -2.92 -34.54 29.63
C GLU A 138 -2.03 -35.78 29.81
N LYS A 139 -0.74 -35.72 29.45
CA LYS A 139 0.19 -36.84 29.64
C LYS A 139 0.63 -37.04 31.09
N GLN A 140 0.57 -36.01 31.92
CA GLN A 140 0.99 -36.08 33.32
C GLN A 140 -0.14 -36.51 34.27
N GLY A 141 -1.39 -36.55 33.77
CA GLY A 141 -2.60 -36.82 34.55
C GLY A 141 -3.19 -38.22 34.42
N SER A 142 -2.54 -39.16 33.72
CA SER A 142 -3.04 -40.54 33.62
C SER A 142 -2.40 -41.40 34.71
N PRO A 143 -3.09 -41.70 35.83
CA PRO A 143 -2.64 -42.72 36.76
C PRO A 143 -2.75 -44.10 36.11
N ASP A 144 -1.67 -44.88 36.21
CA ASP A 144 -1.58 -46.29 35.80
C ASP A 144 -2.59 -47.21 36.52
#